data_AF-A0A7D9H4Z7-F1
#
_entry.id   AF-A0A7D9H4Z7-F1
#
_cell.length_a   1.000
_cell.length_b   1.000
_cell.length_c   1.000
_cell.angle_alpha   90.00
_cell.angle_beta   90.00
_cell.angle_gamma   90.00
#
_symmetry.space_group_name_H-M   'P 1'
#
loop_
_entity.id
_entity.type
_entity.pdbx_description
1 polymer ?
#
loop_
_entity_poly.entity_id
_entity_poly.type
_entity_poly.pdbx_seq_one_letter_code
_entity_poly.pdbx_strand_id
1 'polypeptide(L)'
;MSKDDSKFLFTYEKVLKDQVLRKLSAKSSGSKSHVDLYGLKDEQTEIYKILENTVKYHEGKSVLIVGPRGVGKTTLVNNCLLDLDRKYGGAFLVIHLSGLFERDDKAAIREIARQFDWIMGAKSIKSRLSERYDDFEDGKRGDYEVIDENLQAQGNEQSAGFEKVSANATMNTIMSLLDTSKLEDGGDPAYNEDDEKAGVLSEQIPIIFVIDEIDKYAGDSKQTLLYNLFDMAQSSSTPASGESQNGQKMNPKAAGSALTVIGVTTKATMREQLEKRVRSRFSQRVLQINKLRTLTEFSKCVYTMLKIEKQPGEPELEKCIDEYNKRIENLVFQNGNAVRKAVVENFYTIKDLNALKNSLAVVVRYGLFDRKSQSFDPENGGLELYNNRNLAVLDSLSELELKLLISCARVKAKSSSDRINFNVAWEEYIKVASSRMKTLNTHLETMGVSFGSNGGEGSFMRSRELMLSCWEMLARAGAIGEPMRQINGINASSYTGGEFNRVYACDLELNEIMKHFKEDRFGEATDYSWVESWCRI
;
A
#
# COMPACT_ATOMS: atom_id res chain seq x y z
N MET A 1 -22.39 -2.56 -40.68
CA MET A 1 -22.62 -1.81 -39.42
C MET A 1 -22.88 -0.38 -39.79
N SER A 2 -24.05 0.15 -39.42
CA SER A 2 -24.40 1.54 -39.63
C SER A 2 -23.42 2.46 -38.87
N LYS A 3 -23.24 3.70 -39.32
CA LYS A 3 -22.42 4.69 -38.62
C LYS A 3 -22.94 4.95 -37.19
N ASP A 4 -24.23 4.75 -36.96
CA ASP A 4 -24.86 4.88 -35.65
C ASP A 4 -24.51 3.71 -34.70
N ASP A 5 -24.47 2.47 -35.21
CA ASP A 5 -24.01 1.28 -34.43
C ASP A 5 -22.57 1.47 -33.92
N SER A 6 -21.74 2.14 -34.72
CA SER A 6 -20.31 2.35 -34.40
C SER A 6 -20.12 3.39 -33.28
N LYS A 7 -20.93 4.46 -33.29
CA LYS A 7 -20.93 5.51 -32.25
C LYS A 7 -21.56 5.01 -30.95
N PHE A 8 -22.57 4.14 -31.08
CA PHE A 8 -23.25 3.49 -29.97
C PHE A 8 -22.32 2.49 -29.26
N LEU A 9 -21.66 1.59 -30.00
CA LEU A 9 -20.66 0.65 -29.45
C LEU A 9 -19.50 1.36 -28.76
N PHE A 10 -18.99 2.46 -29.31
CA PHE A 10 -17.92 3.26 -28.70
C PHE A 10 -18.32 3.86 -27.34
N THR A 11 -19.60 4.19 -27.18
CA THR A 11 -20.15 4.76 -25.93
C THR A 11 -20.19 3.67 -24.85
N TYR A 12 -20.65 2.45 -25.17
CA TYR A 12 -20.63 1.32 -24.24
C TYR A 12 -19.21 0.85 -23.90
N GLU A 13 -18.28 0.83 -24.86
CA GLU A 13 -16.87 0.52 -24.59
C GLU A 13 -16.26 1.51 -23.60
N LYS A 14 -16.58 2.80 -23.71
CA LYS A 14 -16.14 3.82 -22.75
C LYS A 14 -16.74 3.60 -21.36
N VAL A 15 -18.04 3.29 -21.27
CA VAL A 15 -18.72 3.01 -19.99
C VAL A 15 -18.12 1.77 -19.32
N LEU A 16 -17.92 0.68 -20.07
CA LEU A 16 -17.30 -0.55 -19.56
C LEU A 16 -15.87 -0.30 -19.08
N LYS A 17 -15.10 0.46 -19.85
CA LYS A 17 -13.74 0.85 -19.48
C LYS A 17 -13.72 1.66 -18.18
N ASP A 18 -14.60 2.63 -18.03
CA ASP A 18 -14.68 3.42 -16.81
C ASP A 18 -15.14 2.58 -15.61
N GLN A 19 -16.03 1.61 -15.81
CA GLN A 19 -16.44 0.67 -14.76
C GLN A 19 -15.28 -0.24 -14.32
N VAL A 20 -14.53 -0.82 -15.26
CA VAL A 20 -13.36 -1.67 -14.94
C VAL A 20 -12.27 -0.84 -14.28
N LEU A 21 -11.99 0.35 -14.80
CA LEU A 21 -11.01 1.25 -14.18
C LEU A 21 -11.43 1.67 -12.78
N ARG A 22 -12.72 1.94 -12.52
CA ARG A 22 -13.22 2.19 -11.15
C ARG A 22 -13.02 0.98 -10.24
N LYS A 23 -13.28 -0.23 -10.74
CA LYS A 23 -13.05 -1.48 -9.98
C LYS A 23 -11.57 -1.69 -9.67
N LEU A 24 -10.69 -1.41 -10.65
CA LEU A 24 -9.23 -1.48 -10.49
C LEU A 24 -8.66 -0.28 -9.71
N SER A 25 -9.30 0.88 -9.69
CA SER A 25 -8.83 2.05 -8.95
C SER A 25 -9.48 2.16 -7.58
N ALA A 26 -10.45 1.30 -7.26
CA ALA A 26 -11.14 1.29 -5.98
C ALA A 26 -10.10 1.20 -4.86
N LYS A 27 -9.92 2.33 -4.17
CA LYS A 27 -9.12 2.42 -2.97
C LYS A 27 -10.01 1.98 -1.81
N SER A 28 -9.49 1.05 -1.02
CA SER A 28 -10.15 0.59 0.20
C SER A 28 -10.23 1.70 1.28
N SER A 29 -9.30 2.66 1.25
CA SER A 29 -9.28 3.78 2.19
C SER A 29 -10.20 4.89 1.69
N GLY A 30 -11.32 5.10 2.39
CA GLY A 30 -12.27 6.21 2.18
C GLY A 30 -13.37 5.99 1.13
N SER A 31 -13.31 4.95 0.31
CA SER A 31 -14.41 4.63 -0.62
C SER A 31 -15.50 3.81 0.07
N LYS A 32 -16.76 4.25 0.00
CA LYS A 32 -17.94 3.49 0.46
C LYS A 32 -18.29 2.31 -0.46
N SER A 33 -17.45 2.00 -1.44
CA SER A 33 -17.65 0.92 -2.40
C SER A 33 -17.13 -0.40 -1.85
N HIS A 34 -18.01 -1.39 -1.73
CA HIS A 34 -17.62 -2.77 -1.45
C HIS A 34 -16.66 -3.29 -2.52
N VAL A 35 -15.52 -3.86 -2.13
CA VAL A 35 -14.51 -4.41 -3.05
C VAL A 35 -14.52 -5.92 -3.00
N ASP A 36 -14.75 -6.59 -4.13
CA ASP A 36 -14.78 -8.05 -4.16
C ASP A 36 -13.41 -8.65 -3.83
N LEU A 37 -13.35 -9.44 -2.75
CA LEU A 37 -12.17 -10.20 -2.37
C LEU A 37 -12.33 -11.67 -2.78
N TYR A 38 -11.38 -12.19 -3.53
CA TYR A 38 -11.37 -13.60 -3.93
C TYR A 38 -10.62 -14.45 -2.91
N GLY A 39 -11.24 -15.56 -2.48
CA GLY A 39 -10.61 -16.55 -1.61
C GLY A 39 -10.47 -16.16 -0.13
N LEU A 40 -11.17 -15.09 0.31
CA LEU A 40 -11.17 -14.61 1.70
C LEU A 40 -12.56 -14.60 2.34
N LYS A 41 -13.50 -15.39 1.81
CA LYS A 41 -14.91 -15.37 2.25
C LYS A 41 -15.07 -15.92 3.66
N ASP A 42 -14.27 -16.91 4.03
CA ASP A 42 -14.34 -17.54 5.35
C ASP A 42 -13.83 -16.58 6.41
N GLU A 43 -12.70 -15.93 6.17
CA GLU A 43 -12.11 -14.91 7.05
C GLU A 43 -13.01 -13.66 7.14
N GLN A 44 -13.63 -13.25 6.04
CA GLN A 44 -14.60 -12.15 6.02
C GLN A 44 -15.81 -12.48 6.89
N THR A 45 -16.37 -13.70 6.75
CA THR A 45 -17.52 -14.16 7.56
C THR A 45 -17.16 -14.22 9.04
N GLU A 46 -15.95 -14.67 9.36
CA GLU A 46 -15.46 -14.75 10.72
C GLU A 46 -15.32 -13.37 11.38
N ILE A 47 -14.72 -12.40 10.67
CA ILE A 47 -14.57 -11.02 11.17
C ILE A 47 -15.93 -10.34 11.28
N TYR A 48 -16.79 -10.51 10.27
CA TYR A 48 -18.15 -9.97 10.29
C TYR A 48 -18.94 -10.47 11.51
N LYS A 49 -18.86 -11.77 11.84
CA LYS A 49 -19.51 -12.32 13.04
C LYS A 49 -19.01 -11.69 14.34
N ILE A 50 -17.71 -11.43 14.44
CA ILE A 50 -17.13 -10.78 15.63
C ILE A 50 -17.66 -9.35 15.77
N LEU A 51 -17.67 -8.60 14.67
CA LEU A 51 -18.17 -7.22 14.67
C LEU A 51 -19.68 -7.17 14.92
N GLU A 52 -20.45 -8.08 14.31
CA GLU A 52 -21.88 -8.21 14.54
C GLU A 52 -22.19 -8.53 16.01
N ASN A 53 -21.41 -9.40 16.65
CA ASN A 53 -21.55 -9.68 18.07
C ASN A 53 -21.26 -8.46 18.94
N THR A 54 -20.26 -7.66 18.59
CA THR A 54 -19.97 -6.41 19.33
C THR A 54 -21.11 -5.41 19.23
N VAL A 55 -21.75 -5.30 18.07
CA VAL A 55 -22.87 -4.37 17.88
C VAL A 55 -24.16 -4.88 18.52
N LYS A 56 -24.47 -6.18 18.42
CA LYS A 56 -25.73 -6.76 18.93
C LYS A 56 -25.72 -7.14 20.40
N TYR A 57 -24.64 -7.78 20.83
CA TYR A 57 -24.53 -8.39 22.16
C TYR A 57 -23.60 -7.63 23.08
N HIS A 58 -23.06 -6.50 22.61
CA HIS A 58 -22.10 -5.69 23.35
C HIS A 58 -20.87 -6.49 23.84
N GLU A 59 -20.47 -7.50 23.05
CA GLU A 59 -19.31 -8.34 23.36
C GLU A 59 -18.02 -7.70 22.83
N GLY A 60 -17.14 -7.28 23.73
CA GLY A 60 -15.80 -6.81 23.37
C GLY A 60 -14.84 -7.95 23.05
N LYS A 61 -14.12 -7.85 21.93
CA LYS A 61 -13.07 -8.82 21.56
C LYS A 61 -11.86 -8.14 20.94
N SER A 62 -10.70 -8.75 21.10
CA SER A 62 -9.49 -8.35 20.39
C SER A 62 -9.10 -9.40 19.35
N VAL A 63 -8.79 -8.95 18.13
CA VAL A 63 -8.46 -9.80 16.99
C VAL A 63 -7.22 -9.24 16.29
N LEU A 64 -6.28 -10.12 15.95
CA LEU A 64 -5.14 -9.75 15.11
C LEU A 64 -5.28 -10.37 13.73
N ILE A 65 -5.21 -9.54 12.69
CA ILE A 65 -5.15 -9.96 11.29
C ILE A 65 -3.71 -9.88 10.83
N VAL A 66 -3.14 -11.03 10.51
CA VAL A 66 -1.73 -11.21 10.20
C VAL A 66 -1.60 -11.71 8.77
N GLY A 67 -0.74 -11.11 7.97
CA GLY A 67 -0.48 -11.60 6.62
C GLY A 67 0.44 -10.69 5.82
N PRO A 68 1.00 -11.15 4.70
CA PRO A 68 1.93 -10.36 3.91
C PRO A 68 1.28 -9.07 3.37
N ARG A 69 2.11 -8.12 2.93
CA ARG A 69 1.61 -6.89 2.29
C ARG A 69 0.90 -7.23 0.98
N GLY A 70 -0.14 -6.45 0.66
CA GLY A 70 -0.87 -6.57 -0.61
C GLY A 70 -1.95 -7.65 -0.71
N VAL A 71 -2.22 -8.42 0.36
CA VAL A 71 -3.30 -9.43 0.36
C VAL A 71 -4.71 -8.88 0.62
N GLY A 72 -4.85 -7.57 0.87
CA GLY A 72 -6.15 -6.94 1.08
C GLY A 72 -6.69 -7.00 2.52
N LYS A 73 -5.82 -7.11 3.54
CA LYS A 73 -6.22 -7.15 4.97
C LYS A 73 -7.13 -5.97 5.36
N THR A 74 -6.70 -4.75 5.10
CA THR A 74 -7.47 -3.53 5.41
C THR A 74 -8.76 -3.47 4.58
N THR A 75 -8.74 -3.91 3.32
CA THR A 75 -9.94 -4.05 2.49
C THR A 75 -10.95 -5.03 3.07
N LEU A 76 -10.49 -6.13 3.65
CA LEU A 76 -11.37 -7.11 4.28
C LEU A 76 -12.09 -6.47 5.48
N VAL A 77 -11.37 -5.77 6.36
CA VAL A 77 -11.96 -5.06 7.50
C VAL A 77 -12.95 -4.01 7.02
N ASN A 78 -12.56 -3.18 6.05
CA ASN A 78 -13.43 -2.11 5.54
C ASN A 78 -14.69 -2.65 4.87
N ASN A 79 -14.62 -3.75 4.12
CA ASN A 79 -15.81 -4.39 3.56
C ASN A 79 -16.77 -4.84 4.67
N CYS A 80 -16.26 -5.51 5.72
CA CYS A 80 -17.10 -5.92 6.85
C CYS A 80 -17.74 -4.73 7.55
N LEU A 81 -17.01 -3.62 7.72
CA LEU A 81 -17.54 -2.38 8.31
C LEU A 81 -18.62 -1.75 7.43
N LEU A 82 -18.45 -1.74 6.10
CA LEU A 82 -19.47 -1.25 5.17
C LEU A 82 -20.73 -2.10 5.20
N ASP A 83 -20.60 -3.43 5.27
CA ASP A 83 -21.74 -4.34 5.38
C ASP A 83 -22.46 -4.19 6.73
N LEU A 84 -21.71 -3.92 7.79
CA LEU A 84 -22.25 -3.65 9.12
C LEU A 84 -22.98 -2.29 9.16
N ASP A 85 -22.41 -1.25 8.56
CA ASP A 85 -23.02 0.09 8.46
C ASP A 85 -24.31 0.06 7.63
N ARG A 86 -24.37 -0.75 6.56
CA ARG A 86 -25.61 -0.99 5.79
C ARG A 86 -26.72 -1.62 6.63
N LYS A 87 -26.37 -2.46 7.62
CA LYS A 87 -27.33 -3.24 8.42
C LYS A 87 -27.74 -2.54 9.71
N TYR A 88 -26.82 -1.86 10.39
CA TYR A 88 -27.01 -1.26 11.71
C TYR A 88 -26.76 0.26 11.71
N GLY A 89 -26.98 0.94 10.57
CA GLY A 89 -26.65 2.34 10.29
C GLY A 89 -26.48 3.26 11.51
N GLY A 90 -25.22 3.62 11.81
CA GLY A 90 -24.86 4.57 12.87
C GLY A 90 -24.86 4.03 14.31
N ALA A 91 -25.22 2.77 14.55
CA ALA A 91 -25.28 2.16 15.89
C ALA A 91 -23.92 1.87 16.53
N PHE A 92 -22.81 2.11 15.84
CA PHE A 92 -21.45 1.93 16.36
C PHE A 92 -20.53 3.09 15.94
N LEU A 93 -19.38 3.18 16.59
CA LEU A 93 -18.31 4.13 16.29
C LEU A 93 -17.11 3.35 15.76
N VAL A 94 -16.46 3.87 14.73
CA VAL A 94 -15.20 3.31 14.21
C VAL A 94 -14.10 4.34 14.42
N ILE A 95 -12.99 3.89 15.01
CA ILE A 95 -11.79 4.69 15.19
C ILE A 95 -10.64 4.00 14.45
N HIS A 96 -10.01 4.73 13.54
CA HIS A 96 -8.90 4.22 12.74
C HIS A 96 -7.58 4.80 13.26
N LEU A 97 -6.60 3.93 13.54
CA LEU A 97 -5.25 4.33 13.94
C LEU A 97 -4.24 3.68 13.01
N SER A 98 -3.14 4.39 12.70
CA SER A 98 -2.03 3.86 11.91
C SER A 98 -0.72 4.02 12.67
N GLY A 99 -0.09 2.90 13.03
CA GLY A 99 1.21 2.89 13.70
C GLY A 99 2.36 3.50 12.88
N LEU A 100 2.15 3.82 11.60
CA LEU A 100 3.11 4.58 10.80
C LEU A 100 3.04 6.08 11.05
N PHE A 101 1.85 6.62 11.31
CA PHE A 101 1.61 8.03 11.58
C PHE A 101 1.75 8.33 13.06
N GLU A 102 0.98 7.64 13.91
CA GLU A 102 1.06 7.80 15.36
C GLU A 102 2.12 6.87 15.96
N ARG A 103 3.39 7.31 15.93
CA ARG A 103 4.52 6.51 16.45
C ARG A 103 4.66 6.49 17.98
N ASP A 104 3.91 7.33 18.68
CA ASP A 104 3.96 7.49 20.15
C ASP A 104 2.55 7.33 20.71
N ASP A 105 2.42 6.70 21.88
CA ASP A 105 1.15 6.51 22.61
C ASP A 105 0.42 7.86 22.78
N LYS A 106 1.15 8.96 23.02
CA LYS A 106 0.55 10.30 23.15
C LYS A 106 -0.05 10.82 21.85
N ALA A 107 0.56 10.52 20.70
CA ALA A 107 0.03 10.92 19.40
C ALA A 107 -1.23 10.11 19.08
N ALA A 108 -1.21 8.81 19.38
CA ALA A 108 -2.36 7.94 19.21
C ALA A 108 -3.55 8.40 20.06
N ILE A 109 -3.35 8.70 21.34
CA ILE A 109 -4.43 9.16 22.22
C ILE A 109 -5.06 10.48 21.73
N ARG A 110 -4.25 11.43 21.25
CA ARG A 110 -4.77 12.67 20.67
C ARG A 110 -5.60 12.41 19.41
N GLU A 111 -5.17 11.48 18.57
CA GLU A 111 -5.92 11.12 17.35
C GLU A 111 -7.23 10.40 17.69
N ILE A 112 -7.23 9.51 18.69
CA ILE A 112 -8.45 8.88 19.22
C ILE A 112 -9.43 9.96 19.68
N ALA A 113 -8.96 10.92 20.48
CA ALA A 113 -9.79 12.01 20.98
C ALA A 113 -10.36 12.87 19.84
N ARG A 114 -9.51 13.22 18.87
CA ARG A 114 -9.91 14.01 17.70
C ARG A 114 -10.98 13.30 16.87
N GLN A 115 -10.82 12.00 16.60
CA GLN A 115 -11.82 11.22 15.87
C GLN A 115 -13.11 11.07 16.67
N PHE A 116 -13.02 10.87 17.97
CA PHE A 116 -14.18 10.77 18.85
C PHE A 116 -15.00 12.08 18.85
N ASP A 117 -14.33 13.22 19.06
CA ASP A 117 -14.96 14.56 19.03
C ASP A 117 -15.61 14.85 17.69
N TRP A 118 -14.92 14.52 16.59
CA TRP A 118 -15.46 14.68 15.24
C TRP A 118 -16.73 13.87 15.02
N ILE A 119 -16.75 12.60 15.43
CA ILE A 119 -17.91 11.73 15.21
C ILE A 119 -19.06 12.13 16.13
N MET A 120 -18.81 12.47 17.40
CA MET A 120 -19.85 12.94 18.31
C MET A 120 -20.43 14.29 17.89
N GLY A 121 -19.58 15.22 17.43
CA GLY A 121 -20.02 16.47 16.82
C GLY A 121 -20.92 16.22 15.60
N ALA A 122 -20.51 15.33 14.69
CA ALA A 122 -21.31 14.98 13.52
C ALA A 122 -22.64 14.29 13.88
N LYS A 123 -22.68 13.45 14.93
CA LYS A 123 -23.93 12.82 15.41
C LYS A 123 -24.87 13.83 16.06
N SER A 124 -24.37 14.75 16.87
CA SER A 124 -25.16 15.84 17.46
C SER A 124 -25.74 16.78 16.39
N ILE A 125 -24.97 17.07 15.33
CA ILE A 125 -25.46 17.86 14.19
C ILE A 125 -26.59 17.12 13.46
N LYS A 126 -26.45 15.81 13.24
CA LYS A 126 -27.50 14.99 12.60
C LYS A 126 -28.77 14.88 13.43
N SER A 127 -28.68 14.71 14.75
CA SER A 127 -29.86 14.66 15.62
C SER A 127 -30.61 16.00 15.66
N ARG A 128 -29.86 17.10 15.71
CA ARG A 128 -30.44 18.46 15.63
C ARG A 128 -31.05 18.79 14.27
N LEU A 129 -30.54 18.18 13.20
CA LEU A 129 -31.15 18.29 11.88
C LEU A 129 -32.42 17.43 11.78
N SER A 130 -32.46 16.22 12.33
CA SER A 130 -33.69 15.41 12.34
C SER A 130 -34.81 16.02 13.19
N GLU A 131 -34.48 16.61 14.34
CA GLU A 131 -35.46 17.31 15.20
C GLU A 131 -36.08 18.54 14.53
N ARG A 132 -35.43 19.14 13.53
CA ARG A 132 -35.99 20.26 12.75
C ARG A 132 -36.99 19.83 11.67
N TYR A 133 -37.08 18.55 11.33
CA TYR A 133 -37.97 18.05 10.27
C TYR A 133 -39.29 17.46 10.79
N ASP A 134 -39.43 17.21 12.10
CA ASP A 134 -40.68 16.70 12.69
C ASP A 134 -41.73 17.81 12.92
N ASP A 135 -41.44 19.07 12.59
CA ASP A 135 -42.34 20.22 12.79
C ASP A 135 -43.01 20.73 11.48
N PHE A 136 -42.92 19.97 10.38
CA PHE A 136 -43.51 20.36 9.08
C PHE A 136 -44.24 19.19 8.38
N GLU A 137 -45.42 18.83 8.88
CA GLU A 137 -46.46 18.23 8.03
C GLU A 137 -47.06 19.31 7.12
N ASP A 138 -46.47 19.52 5.94
CA ASP A 138 -47.28 19.65 4.71
C ASP A 138 -46.42 19.42 3.46
N GLY A 139 -47.00 18.73 2.48
CA GLY A 139 -46.30 18.17 1.34
C GLY A 139 -45.63 19.20 0.44
N LYS A 140 -44.31 19.04 0.24
CA LYS A 140 -43.60 19.20 -1.05
C LYS A 140 -42.17 18.69 -0.90
N ARG A 141 -41.90 17.51 -1.48
CA ARG A 141 -40.54 17.01 -1.73
C ARG A 141 -39.89 17.91 -2.79
N GLY A 142 -38.95 18.73 -2.36
CA GLY A 142 -38.03 19.45 -3.23
C GLY A 142 -36.62 18.96 -2.98
N ASP A 143 -36.01 18.36 -4.00
CA ASP A 143 -34.60 18.00 -4.03
C ASP A 143 -33.75 19.27 -3.95
N TYR A 144 -32.97 19.42 -2.88
CA TYR A 144 -31.87 20.38 -2.83
C TYR A 144 -30.68 19.74 -2.09
N GLU A 145 -29.62 19.46 -2.87
CA GLU A 145 -28.27 19.38 -2.35
C GLU A 145 -27.91 20.75 -1.76
N VAL A 146 -27.60 20.80 -0.47
CA VAL A 146 -26.98 21.98 0.14
C VAL A 146 -25.57 21.59 0.57
N ILE A 147 -24.62 21.98 -0.28
CA ILE A 147 -23.24 22.25 0.10
C ILE A 147 -23.28 23.56 0.89
N ASP A 148 -23.02 23.52 2.19
CA ASP A 148 -22.71 24.74 2.94
C ASP A 148 -21.35 24.56 3.64
N GLU A 149 -20.31 24.97 2.92
CA GLU A 149 -18.91 25.06 3.41
C GLU A 149 -18.68 26.29 4.32
N ASN A 150 -19.71 27.05 4.71
CA ASN A 150 -19.52 28.33 5.41
C ASN A 150 -20.07 28.43 6.85
N LEU A 151 -20.41 27.32 7.52
CA LEU A 151 -20.74 27.35 8.96
C LEU A 151 -19.52 27.20 9.89
N GLN A 152 -18.37 27.79 9.52
CA GLN A 152 -17.18 27.86 10.39
C GLN A 152 -16.97 29.23 11.08
N ALA A 153 -17.89 30.17 10.96
CA ALA A 153 -17.74 31.46 11.62
C ALA A 153 -19.01 31.83 12.39
N GLN A 154 -18.86 31.99 13.71
CA GLN A 154 -19.82 32.52 14.68
C GLN A 154 -20.80 31.50 15.29
N GLY A 155 -20.34 30.86 16.37
CA GLY A 155 -21.19 30.07 17.27
C GLY A 155 -20.39 29.44 18.42
N ASN A 156 -20.18 30.22 19.50
CA ASN A 156 -19.73 29.83 20.85
C ASN A 156 -18.55 28.86 21.01
N GLU A 157 -17.41 29.42 21.46
CA GLU A 157 -16.20 28.77 21.98
C GLU A 157 -16.41 28.00 23.32
N GLN A 158 -17.47 27.20 23.45
CA GLN A 158 -17.68 26.34 24.63
C GLN A 158 -18.01 24.88 24.28
N SER A 159 -17.52 24.38 23.15
CA SER A 159 -17.21 22.95 23.06
C SER A 159 -15.80 22.77 23.60
N ALA A 160 -15.67 22.23 24.81
CA ALA A 160 -14.39 21.92 25.42
C ALA A 160 -13.68 20.83 24.59
N GLY A 161 -12.93 21.24 23.57
CA GLY A 161 -12.15 20.33 22.74
C GLY A 161 -11.16 19.56 23.62
N PHE A 162 -11.24 18.23 23.56
CA PHE A 162 -10.40 17.30 24.35
C PHE A 162 -8.91 17.40 24.02
N GLU A 163 -8.57 18.16 22.99
CA GLU A 163 -7.22 18.43 22.50
C GLU A 163 -6.37 19.29 23.46
N LYS A 164 -6.99 20.08 24.35
CA LYS A 164 -6.28 20.95 25.31
C LYS A 164 -5.87 20.25 26.61
N VAL A 165 -6.25 18.99 26.80
CA VAL A 165 -6.01 18.21 28.01
C VAL A 165 -4.83 17.25 27.80
N SER A 166 -4.01 17.04 28.85
CA SER A 166 -2.90 16.07 28.81
C SER A 166 -3.39 14.71 28.33
N ALA A 167 -2.64 14.02 27.47
CA ALA A 167 -3.05 12.73 26.87
C ALA A 167 -3.59 11.72 27.90
N ASN A 168 -3.01 11.66 29.10
CA ASN A 168 -3.50 10.77 30.17
C ASN A 168 -4.86 11.20 30.73
N ALA A 169 -5.10 12.50 30.85
CA ALA A 169 -6.38 13.04 31.30
C ALA A 169 -7.44 12.91 30.19
N THR A 170 -7.10 13.14 28.93
CA THR A 170 -7.99 12.85 27.79
C THR A 170 -8.35 11.36 27.71
N MET A 171 -7.38 10.47 27.91
CA MET A 171 -7.65 9.03 27.97
C MET A 171 -8.52 8.69 29.17
N ASN A 172 -8.28 9.25 30.36
CA ASN A 172 -9.12 9.01 31.54
C ASN A 172 -10.54 9.57 31.36
N THR A 173 -10.72 10.70 30.66
CA THR A 173 -12.04 11.26 30.37
C THR A 173 -12.77 10.46 29.31
N ILE A 174 -12.08 10.00 28.25
CA ILE A 174 -12.63 9.04 27.29
C ILE A 174 -13.00 7.75 28.03
N MET A 175 -12.10 7.24 28.86
CA MET A 175 -12.34 6.06 29.70
C MET A 175 -13.54 6.26 30.62
N SER A 176 -13.71 7.41 31.27
CA SER A 176 -14.86 7.67 32.14
C SER A 176 -16.17 7.90 31.37
N LEU A 177 -16.10 8.44 30.15
CA LEU A 177 -17.25 8.55 29.25
C LEU A 177 -17.65 7.19 28.69
N LEU A 178 -16.71 6.27 28.55
CA LEU A 178 -16.95 4.89 28.11
C LEU A 178 -17.30 3.95 29.27
N ASP A 179 -16.83 4.26 30.47
CA ASP A 179 -17.02 3.50 31.70
C ASP A 179 -18.05 4.21 32.59
N THR A 180 -19.25 4.45 32.06
CA THR A 180 -20.38 5.01 32.83
C THR A 180 -20.86 4.05 33.92
N SER A 181 -20.33 2.82 33.98
CA SER A 181 -20.63 1.83 35.00
C SER A 181 -20.11 2.21 36.41
N LYS A 182 -19.15 3.13 36.51
CA LYS A 182 -18.52 3.54 37.79
C LYS A 182 -19.15 4.75 38.46
N LEU A 183 -20.09 5.44 37.80
CA LEU A 183 -20.71 6.64 38.35
C LEU A 183 -21.97 6.35 39.18
N GLU A 184 -22.44 5.09 39.25
CA GLU A 184 -23.62 4.72 40.03
C GLU A 184 -23.33 4.25 41.46
N ASP A 185 -22.06 4.13 41.89
CA ASP A 185 -21.70 3.57 43.22
C ASP A 185 -21.38 4.63 44.30
N GLY A 186 -21.96 5.83 44.20
CA GLY A 186 -21.67 6.90 45.15
C GLY A 186 -22.71 8.00 45.27
N GLY A 187 -23.66 7.82 46.19
CA GLY A 187 -24.39 8.92 46.85
C GLY A 187 -25.87 9.04 46.50
N ASP A 188 -26.69 9.14 47.55
CA ASP A 188 -28.16 9.36 47.54
C ASP A 188 -28.69 10.27 46.42
N PRO A 189 -29.78 9.88 45.71
CA PRO A 189 -30.47 10.78 44.80
C PRO A 189 -31.44 11.66 45.59
N ALA A 190 -31.08 12.93 45.78
CA ALA A 190 -32.07 13.98 45.98
C ALA A 190 -32.80 14.18 44.63
N TYR A 191 -34.07 13.77 44.58
CA TYR A 191 -34.96 13.97 43.44
C TYR A 191 -35.12 15.46 43.12
N ASN A 192 -34.77 15.86 41.89
CA ASN A 192 -35.24 17.10 41.27
C ASN A 192 -36.10 16.71 40.07
N GLU A 193 -37.37 17.13 40.07
CA GLU A 193 -38.43 16.71 39.14
C GLU A 193 -38.43 17.40 37.76
N ASP A 194 -37.37 18.12 37.38
CA ASP A 194 -37.41 19.01 36.18
C ASP A 194 -36.67 18.49 34.93
N ASP A 195 -36.07 17.29 34.93
CA ASP A 195 -35.25 16.77 33.81
C ASP A 195 -35.93 15.65 32.97
N GLU A 196 -37.27 15.62 32.85
CA GLU A 196 -37.99 14.62 32.05
C GLU A 196 -37.90 14.81 30.51
N LYS A 197 -37.17 15.82 29.99
CA LYS A 197 -37.09 16.10 28.53
C LYS A 197 -35.72 15.96 27.88
N ALA A 198 -34.80 15.18 28.46
CA ALA A 198 -33.50 14.85 27.86
C ALA A 198 -33.26 13.33 27.65
N GLY A 199 -34.34 12.56 27.46
CA GLY A 199 -34.31 11.09 27.48
C GLY A 199 -33.81 10.34 26.23
N VAL A 200 -32.85 10.85 25.43
CA VAL A 200 -32.46 10.18 24.16
C VAL A 200 -30.97 9.77 24.06
N LEU A 201 -30.14 9.95 25.09
CA LEU A 201 -28.71 9.54 25.03
C LEU A 201 -28.34 8.32 25.88
N SER A 202 -29.29 7.44 26.23
CA SER A 202 -29.04 6.26 27.07
C SER A 202 -28.84 4.94 26.31
N GLU A 203 -28.34 4.97 25.08
CA GLU A 203 -27.87 3.77 24.38
C GLU A 203 -26.33 3.79 24.33
N GLN A 204 -25.71 2.82 24.99
CA GLN A 204 -24.26 2.64 24.97
C GLN A 204 -23.82 2.33 23.54
N ILE A 205 -22.95 3.17 22.98
CA ILE A 205 -22.53 3.03 21.59
C ILE A 205 -21.28 2.14 21.51
N PRO A 206 -21.34 0.94 20.90
CA PRO A 206 -20.17 0.11 20.69
C PRO A 206 -19.07 0.83 19.90
N ILE A 207 -17.82 0.58 20.26
CA ILE A 207 -16.64 1.17 19.59
C ILE A 207 -15.78 0.08 18.98
N ILE A 208 -15.44 0.27 17.71
CA ILE A 208 -14.56 -0.60 16.95
C ILE A 208 -13.27 0.17 16.64
N PHE A 209 -12.16 -0.26 17.23
CA PHE A 209 -10.82 0.21 16.90
C PHE A 209 -10.24 -0.62 15.76
N VAL A 210 -9.78 0.04 14.71
CA VAL A 210 -9.00 -0.56 13.62
C VAL A 210 -7.60 0.04 13.66
N ILE A 211 -6.60 -0.79 13.98
CA ILE A 211 -5.21 -0.35 14.13
C ILE A 211 -4.37 -0.98 13.03
N ASP A 212 -4.00 -0.18 12.02
CA ASP A 212 -3.04 -0.57 10.99
C ASP A 212 -1.59 -0.47 11.53
N GLU A 213 -0.73 -1.39 11.10
CA GLU A 213 0.64 -1.53 11.59
C GLU A 213 0.76 -1.60 13.12
N ILE A 214 -0.12 -2.38 13.76
CA ILE A 214 -0.17 -2.53 15.23
C ILE A 214 1.17 -2.96 15.86
N ASP A 215 2.05 -3.60 15.08
CA ASP A 215 3.39 -4.00 15.51
C ASP A 215 4.36 -2.84 15.79
N LYS A 216 4.01 -1.62 15.40
CA LYS A 216 4.76 -0.42 15.79
C LYS A 216 4.55 -0.10 17.27
N TYR A 217 3.33 -0.21 17.78
CA TYR A 217 3.01 -0.02 19.20
C TYR A 217 3.56 -1.13 20.10
N ALA A 218 3.84 -2.32 19.56
CA ALA A 218 4.53 -3.38 20.29
C ALA A 218 6.04 -3.14 20.42
N GLY A 219 6.62 -2.24 19.61
CA GLY A 219 8.03 -1.87 19.70
C GLY A 219 8.36 -0.96 20.89
N ASP A 220 7.36 -0.29 21.46
CA ASP A 220 7.54 0.60 22.60
C ASP A 220 7.72 -0.18 23.91
N SER A 221 8.61 0.31 24.76
CA SER A 221 9.08 -0.36 25.98
C SER A 221 8.01 -0.60 27.06
N LYS A 222 6.79 -0.04 26.89
CA LYS A 222 5.71 -0.17 27.86
C LYS A 222 4.37 -0.61 27.26
N GLN A 223 4.22 -0.61 25.93
CA GLN A 223 2.99 -1.01 25.22
C GLN A 223 1.70 -0.48 25.88
N THR A 224 1.68 0.79 26.31
CA THR A 224 0.64 1.27 27.25
C THR A 224 -0.70 1.42 26.56
N LEU A 225 -0.73 1.92 25.32
CA LEU A 225 -1.94 1.96 24.51
C LEU A 225 -2.56 0.57 24.31
N LEU A 226 -1.75 -0.42 23.91
CA LEU A 226 -2.21 -1.79 23.68
C LEU A 226 -2.70 -2.46 24.96
N TYR A 227 -2.02 -2.23 26.08
CA TYR A 227 -2.47 -2.69 27.39
C TYR A 227 -3.87 -2.16 27.69
N ASN A 228 -4.06 -0.84 27.57
CA ASN A 228 -5.33 -0.18 27.89
C ASN A 228 -6.47 -0.66 26.97
N LEU A 229 -6.25 -0.71 25.66
CA LEU A 229 -7.27 -1.15 24.70
C LEU A 229 -7.66 -2.62 24.88
N PHE A 230 -6.70 -3.52 25.13
CA PHE A 230 -7.01 -4.93 25.35
C PHE A 230 -7.64 -5.19 26.73
N ASP A 231 -7.26 -4.44 27.77
CA ASP A 231 -7.91 -4.52 29.08
C ASP A 231 -9.39 -4.11 28.99
N MET A 232 -9.69 -3.05 28.26
CA MET A 232 -11.08 -2.61 27.99
C MET A 232 -11.86 -3.61 27.14
N ALA A 233 -11.25 -4.17 26.10
CA ALA A 233 -11.89 -5.18 25.27
C ALA A 233 -12.21 -6.45 26.09
N GLN A 234 -11.36 -6.78 27.07
CA GLN A 234 -11.58 -7.93 27.96
C GLN A 234 -12.61 -7.62 29.05
N SER A 235 -12.58 -6.44 29.67
CA SER A 235 -13.55 -6.09 30.71
C SER A 235 -14.97 -6.01 30.17
N SER A 236 -15.15 -5.47 28.96
CA SER A 236 -16.43 -5.45 28.24
C SER A 236 -16.93 -6.83 27.79
N SER A 237 -16.08 -7.86 27.78
CA SER A 237 -16.48 -9.24 27.46
C SER A 237 -17.12 -10.00 28.62
N THR A 238 -17.17 -9.41 29.82
CA THR A 238 -17.83 -10.03 30.98
C THR A 238 -19.34 -9.85 30.82
N PRO A 239 -20.11 -10.92 30.57
CA PRO A 239 -21.54 -10.79 30.47
C PRO A 239 -22.09 -10.33 31.83
N ALA A 240 -23.12 -9.48 31.80
CA ALA A 240 -23.95 -9.12 32.96
C ALA A 240 -24.75 -10.31 33.54
N SER A 241 -24.25 -11.54 33.39
CA SER A 241 -24.82 -12.80 33.82
C SER A 241 -23.92 -13.52 34.84
N GLY A 242 -23.18 -12.77 35.64
CA GLY A 242 -22.66 -13.30 36.90
C GLY A 242 -23.83 -13.46 37.87
N GLU A 243 -24.21 -14.69 38.17
CA GLU A 243 -25.11 -14.97 39.29
C GLU A 243 -24.47 -14.42 40.56
N SER A 244 -25.00 -13.30 41.05
CA SER A 244 -24.73 -12.83 42.41
C SER A 244 -25.39 -13.81 43.37
N GLN A 245 -24.66 -14.22 44.42
CA GLN A 245 -25.15 -15.13 45.46
C GLN A 245 -26.32 -14.57 46.29
N ASN A 246 -26.86 -13.40 45.97
CA ASN A 246 -28.10 -12.88 46.52
C ASN A 246 -29.03 -12.54 45.35
N GLY A 247 -30.17 -13.23 45.25
CA GLY A 247 -31.11 -13.23 44.11
C GLY A 247 -31.81 -11.91 43.77
N GLN A 248 -31.11 -10.79 43.70
CA GLN A 248 -31.55 -9.59 43.01
C GLN A 248 -31.13 -9.68 41.53
N LYS A 249 -32.12 -9.61 40.64
CA LYS A 249 -31.88 -9.38 39.21
C LYS A 249 -31.17 -8.03 39.05
N MET A 250 -29.88 -8.05 38.78
CA MET A 250 -29.17 -6.87 38.29
C MET A 250 -29.79 -6.44 36.95
N ASN A 251 -30.00 -5.14 36.78
CA ASN A 251 -30.46 -4.57 35.51
C ASN A 251 -29.49 -5.00 34.38
N PRO A 252 -29.99 -5.42 33.20
CA PRO A 252 -29.15 -5.73 32.04
C PRO A 252 -28.42 -4.50 31.45
N LYS A 253 -28.50 -3.34 32.11
CA LYS A 253 -27.91 -2.04 31.70
C LYS A 253 -26.49 -1.78 32.24
N ALA A 254 -25.92 -2.68 33.04
CA ALA A 254 -24.56 -2.53 33.60
C ALA A 254 -23.47 -3.21 32.75
N ALA A 255 -23.71 -3.45 31.45
CA ALA A 255 -22.64 -3.82 30.53
C ALA A 255 -21.76 -2.57 30.29
N GLY A 256 -20.45 -2.66 30.43
CA GLY A 256 -19.56 -1.56 30.04
C GLY A 256 -19.62 -1.31 28.52
N SER A 257 -19.16 -0.15 28.05
CA SER A 257 -19.09 0.13 26.60
C SER A 257 -18.37 -1.00 25.86
N ALA A 258 -19.07 -1.64 24.93
CA ALA A 258 -18.55 -2.74 24.13
C ALA A 258 -17.42 -2.25 23.22
N LEU A 259 -16.19 -2.72 23.47
CA LEU A 259 -15.02 -2.30 22.73
C LEU A 259 -14.39 -3.48 21.99
N THR A 260 -14.26 -3.36 20.68
CA THR A 260 -13.56 -4.35 19.85
C THR A 260 -12.32 -3.74 19.20
N VAL A 261 -11.21 -4.47 19.28
CA VAL A 261 -9.92 -4.04 18.71
C VAL A 261 -9.52 -5.00 17.60
N ILE A 262 -9.41 -4.47 16.38
CA ILE A 262 -8.85 -5.18 15.23
C ILE A 262 -7.46 -4.60 14.95
N GLY A 263 -6.42 -5.40 15.20
CA GLY A 263 -5.05 -5.05 14.82
C GLY A 263 -4.65 -5.69 13.50
N VAL A 264 -4.17 -4.91 12.53
CA VAL A 264 -3.67 -5.38 11.24
C VAL A 264 -2.15 -5.28 11.23
N THR A 265 -1.46 -6.38 10.91
CA THR A 265 0.01 -6.39 10.82
C THR A 265 0.51 -7.31 9.70
N THR A 266 1.76 -7.06 9.30
CA THR A 266 2.50 -7.94 8.39
C THR A 266 3.45 -8.89 9.11
N LYS A 267 3.68 -8.68 10.41
CA LYS A 267 4.60 -9.51 11.19
C LYS A 267 3.88 -10.75 11.73
N ALA A 268 4.31 -11.93 11.30
CA ALA A 268 3.79 -13.20 11.80
C ALA A 268 4.02 -13.37 13.31
N THR A 269 5.14 -12.85 13.82
CA THR A 269 5.56 -12.95 15.23
C THR A 269 4.99 -11.85 16.11
N MET A 270 3.98 -11.09 15.66
CA MET A 270 3.40 -9.99 16.44
C MET A 270 2.93 -10.45 17.83
N ARG A 271 2.36 -11.65 17.94
CA ARG A 271 1.92 -12.23 19.22
C ARG A 271 3.07 -12.40 20.22
N GLU A 272 4.28 -12.64 19.74
CA GLU A 272 5.48 -12.81 20.57
C GLU A 272 6.11 -11.47 20.97
N GLN A 273 5.86 -10.42 20.19
CA GLN A 273 6.29 -9.05 20.52
C GLN A 273 5.48 -8.45 21.66
N LEU A 274 4.29 -8.99 21.95
CA LEU A 274 3.48 -8.57 23.09
C LEU A 274 4.10 -9.00 24.42
N GLU A 275 4.24 -8.05 25.35
CA GLU A 275 4.66 -8.35 26.72
C GLU A 275 3.68 -9.30 27.42
N LYS A 276 4.15 -10.08 28.39
CA LYS A 276 3.33 -11.07 29.12
C LYS A 276 2.01 -10.48 29.66
N ARG A 277 2.04 -9.24 30.18
CA ARG A 277 0.86 -8.55 30.75
C ARG A 277 -0.16 -8.11 29.70
N VAL A 278 0.29 -7.76 28.49
CA VAL A 278 -0.56 -7.36 27.35
C VAL A 278 -1.09 -8.59 26.64
N ARG A 279 -0.20 -9.57 26.40
CA ARG A 279 -0.55 -10.86 25.82
C ARG A 279 -1.59 -11.60 26.64
N SER A 280 -1.57 -11.49 27.98
CA SER A 280 -2.59 -12.11 28.84
C SER A 280 -3.99 -11.52 28.64
N ARG A 281 -4.09 -10.25 28.21
CA ARG A 281 -5.37 -9.54 27.99
C ARG A 281 -5.91 -9.68 26.58
N PHE A 282 -5.03 -9.98 25.64
CA PHE A 282 -5.41 -10.31 24.27
C PHE A 282 -6.24 -11.59 24.23
N SER A 283 -7.35 -11.58 23.47
CA SER A 283 -8.31 -12.69 23.32
C SER A 283 -7.73 -13.91 22.57
N GLN A 284 -6.42 -13.92 22.31
CA GLN A 284 -5.65 -14.98 21.63
C GLN A 284 -6.09 -15.30 20.19
N ARG A 285 -6.97 -14.49 19.59
CA ARG A 285 -7.53 -14.75 18.27
C ARG A 285 -6.70 -14.10 17.18
N VAL A 286 -5.96 -14.92 16.44
CA VAL A 286 -5.10 -14.49 15.33
C VAL A 286 -5.64 -15.09 14.03
N LEU A 287 -6.00 -14.23 13.08
CA LEU A 287 -6.44 -14.59 11.74
C LEU A 287 -5.27 -14.42 10.78
N GLN A 288 -4.79 -15.54 10.23
CA GLN A 288 -3.67 -15.53 9.30
C GLN A 288 -4.15 -15.58 7.85
N ILE A 289 -3.93 -14.49 7.12
CA ILE A 289 -4.21 -14.40 5.69
C ILE A 289 -2.93 -14.74 4.92
N ASN A 290 -3.00 -15.78 4.10
CA ASN A 290 -1.88 -16.23 3.26
C ASN A 290 -2.05 -15.78 1.82
N LYS A 291 -0.93 -15.73 1.06
CA LYS A 291 -1.00 -15.57 -0.40
C LYS A 291 -1.63 -16.80 -1.05
N LEU A 292 -2.26 -16.60 -2.21
CA LEU A 292 -2.81 -17.68 -3.04
C LEU A 292 -1.71 -18.68 -3.42
N ARG A 293 -2.00 -19.97 -3.23
CA ARG A 293 -1.00 -21.06 -3.41
C ARG A 293 -0.98 -21.61 -4.82
N THR A 294 -2.12 -21.55 -5.51
CA THR A 294 -2.29 -22.17 -6.82
C THR A 294 -2.38 -21.11 -7.92
N LEU A 295 -1.72 -21.36 -9.06
CA LEU A 295 -1.80 -20.48 -10.23
C LEU A 295 -3.24 -20.33 -10.76
N THR A 296 -4.05 -21.38 -10.63
CA THR A 296 -5.47 -21.36 -11.04
C THR A 296 -6.28 -20.41 -10.17
N GLU A 297 -6.12 -20.45 -8.85
CA GLU A 297 -6.75 -19.51 -7.92
C GLU A 297 -6.27 -18.08 -8.15
N PHE A 298 -4.97 -17.90 -8.38
CA PHE A 298 -4.40 -16.59 -8.70
C PHE A 298 -4.98 -16.03 -10.00
N SER A 299 -5.09 -16.85 -11.05
CA SER A 299 -5.68 -16.45 -12.33
C SER A 299 -7.17 -16.16 -12.18
N LYS A 300 -7.92 -16.95 -11.38
CA LYS A 300 -9.32 -16.68 -11.05
C LYS A 300 -9.50 -15.37 -10.26
N CYS A 301 -8.56 -15.05 -9.37
CA CYS A 301 -8.55 -13.78 -8.65
C CYS A 301 -8.40 -12.61 -9.62
N VAL A 302 -7.41 -12.65 -10.52
CA VAL A 302 -7.23 -11.64 -11.59
C VAL A 302 -8.46 -11.54 -12.49
N TYR A 303 -9.04 -12.67 -12.87
CA TYR A 303 -10.29 -12.70 -13.64
C TYR A 303 -11.43 -11.99 -12.89
N THR A 304 -11.60 -12.25 -11.59
CA THR A 304 -12.64 -11.62 -10.76
C THR A 304 -12.43 -10.10 -10.64
N MET A 305 -11.18 -9.65 -10.61
CA MET A 305 -10.84 -8.22 -10.62
C MET A 305 -11.22 -7.51 -11.92
N LEU A 306 -11.08 -8.19 -13.06
CA LEU A 306 -11.39 -7.63 -14.39
C LEU A 306 -12.83 -7.86 -14.83
N LYS A 307 -13.50 -8.86 -14.24
CA LYS A 307 -14.90 -9.21 -14.54
C LYS A 307 -15.85 -8.11 -14.08
N ILE A 308 -16.79 -7.79 -14.97
CA ILE A 308 -17.91 -6.88 -14.70
C ILE A 308 -19.14 -7.73 -14.37
N GLU A 309 -19.85 -7.37 -13.30
CA GLU A 309 -21.12 -8.00 -12.94
C GLU A 309 -22.26 -7.44 -13.79
N LYS A 310 -23.25 -8.29 -14.09
CA LYS A 310 -24.41 -7.91 -14.89
C LYS A 310 -25.28 -6.93 -14.11
N GLN A 311 -25.49 -5.73 -14.64
CA GLN A 311 -26.48 -4.80 -14.09
C GLN A 311 -27.83 -5.05 -14.78
N PRO A 312 -28.91 -5.29 -14.03
CA PRO A 312 -30.24 -5.46 -14.62
C PRO A 312 -30.73 -4.09 -15.11
N GLY A 313 -30.85 -3.93 -16.43
CA GLY A 313 -31.35 -2.67 -17.00
C GLY A 313 -31.41 -2.67 -18.53
N GLU A 314 -30.32 -3.01 -19.21
CA GLU A 314 -30.23 -2.92 -20.68
C GLU A 314 -29.73 -4.24 -21.32
N PRO A 315 -30.51 -4.87 -22.23
CA PRO A 315 -30.16 -6.16 -22.83
C PRO A 315 -28.98 -6.07 -23.83
N GLU A 316 -28.71 -4.90 -24.41
CA GLU A 316 -27.57 -4.68 -25.31
C GLU A 316 -26.26 -4.52 -24.54
N LEU A 317 -26.30 -3.84 -23.39
CA LEU A 317 -25.18 -3.76 -22.46
C LEU A 317 -24.84 -5.14 -21.89
N GLU A 318 -25.85 -5.96 -21.59
CA GLU A 318 -25.64 -7.33 -21.11
C GLU A 318 -24.90 -8.20 -22.14
N LYS A 319 -25.25 -8.10 -23.43
CA LYS A 319 -24.52 -8.78 -24.51
C LYS A 319 -23.06 -8.32 -24.62
N CYS A 320 -22.82 -7.01 -24.48
CA CYS A 320 -21.46 -6.46 -24.53
C CYS A 320 -20.62 -6.92 -23.31
N ILE A 321 -21.22 -6.99 -22.12
CA ILE A 321 -20.59 -7.52 -20.91
C ILE A 321 -20.23 -9.00 -21.08
N ASP A 322 -21.11 -9.80 -21.70
CA ASP A 322 -20.86 -11.22 -21.94
C ASP A 322 -19.75 -11.45 -22.98
N GLU A 323 -19.71 -10.65 -24.06
CA GLU A 323 -18.61 -10.66 -25.04
C GLU A 323 -17.28 -10.28 -24.38
N TYR A 324 -17.28 -9.22 -23.56
CA TYR A 324 -16.13 -8.77 -22.80
C TYR A 324 -15.62 -9.83 -21.82
N ASN A 325 -16.49 -10.37 -20.96
CA ASN A 325 -16.11 -11.36 -19.94
C ASN A 325 -15.52 -12.62 -20.59
N LYS A 326 -16.06 -13.09 -21.72
CA LYS A 326 -15.48 -14.19 -22.50
C LYS A 326 -14.10 -13.86 -23.06
N ARG A 327 -13.90 -12.63 -23.56
CA ARG A 327 -12.57 -12.16 -24.02
C ARG A 327 -11.57 -12.15 -22.87
N ILE A 328 -11.95 -11.68 -21.68
CA ILE A 328 -11.07 -11.66 -20.50
C ILE A 328 -10.73 -13.08 -20.04
N GLU A 329 -11.70 -13.98 -20.04
CA GLU A 329 -11.46 -15.39 -19.74
C GLU A 329 -10.41 -15.98 -20.69
N ASN A 330 -10.53 -15.71 -21.98
CA ASN A 330 -9.53 -16.13 -22.97
C ASN A 330 -8.15 -15.49 -22.70
N LEU A 331 -8.09 -14.19 -22.42
CA LEU A 331 -6.83 -13.49 -22.14
C LEU A 331 -6.11 -13.99 -20.88
N VAL A 332 -6.86 -14.36 -19.85
CA VAL A 332 -6.31 -14.77 -18.53
C VAL A 332 -5.96 -16.25 -18.49
N PHE A 333 -6.71 -17.11 -19.19
CA PHE A 333 -6.55 -18.57 -19.09
C PHE A 333 -5.91 -19.22 -20.33
N GLN A 334 -6.06 -18.68 -21.54
CA GLN A 334 -5.47 -19.28 -22.73
C GLN A 334 -3.96 -19.01 -22.82
N ASN A 335 -3.22 -20.02 -23.27
CA ASN A 335 -1.77 -19.94 -23.47
C ASN A 335 -1.44 -19.13 -24.73
N GLY A 336 -0.37 -18.32 -24.69
CA GLY A 336 0.09 -17.50 -25.81
C GLY A 336 -0.19 -16.00 -25.68
N ASN A 337 -1.04 -15.60 -24.73
CA ASN A 337 -1.36 -14.19 -24.51
C ASN A 337 -0.32 -13.48 -23.61
N ALA A 338 -0.01 -12.22 -23.92
CA ALA A 338 0.88 -11.38 -23.11
C ALA A 338 0.38 -11.22 -21.66
N VAL A 339 -0.93 -11.05 -21.48
CA VAL A 339 -1.58 -10.95 -20.15
C VAL A 339 -1.35 -12.24 -19.36
N ARG A 340 -1.54 -13.42 -19.98
CA ARG A 340 -1.26 -14.71 -19.35
C ARG A 340 0.20 -14.81 -18.94
N LYS A 341 1.14 -14.45 -19.82
CA LYS A 341 2.59 -14.46 -19.52
C LYS A 341 2.90 -13.61 -18.29
N ALA A 342 2.38 -12.39 -18.21
CA ALA A 342 2.60 -11.51 -17.06
C ALA A 342 1.97 -12.02 -15.76
N VAL A 343 0.77 -12.62 -15.82
CA VAL A 343 0.13 -13.27 -14.66
C VAL A 343 0.98 -14.44 -14.16
N VAL A 344 1.50 -15.26 -15.06
CA VAL A 344 2.37 -16.40 -14.75
C VAL A 344 3.69 -15.94 -14.16
N GLU A 345 4.34 -14.96 -14.80
CA GLU A 345 5.61 -14.38 -14.36
C GLU A 345 5.48 -13.77 -12.96
N ASN A 346 4.45 -12.96 -12.73
CA ASN A 346 4.19 -12.40 -11.40
C ASN A 346 3.92 -13.50 -10.36
N PHE A 347 3.21 -14.57 -10.71
CA PHE A 347 2.93 -15.67 -9.79
C PHE A 347 4.19 -16.45 -9.38
N TYR A 348 5.14 -16.65 -10.28
CA TYR A 348 6.38 -17.38 -9.96
C TYR A 348 7.47 -16.51 -9.33
N THR A 349 7.40 -15.17 -9.49
CA THR A 349 8.38 -14.22 -8.95
C THR A 349 7.96 -13.67 -7.57
N ILE A 350 7.07 -12.67 -7.51
CA ILE A 350 6.78 -11.89 -6.29
C ILE A 350 5.43 -12.27 -5.66
N LYS A 351 4.47 -12.73 -6.47
CA LYS A 351 3.06 -12.91 -6.09
C LYS A 351 2.50 -11.62 -5.47
N ASP A 352 2.68 -10.49 -6.15
CA ASP A 352 2.08 -9.20 -5.74
C ASP A 352 0.88 -8.87 -6.62
N LEU A 353 -0.31 -8.87 -6.02
CA LEU A 353 -1.54 -8.53 -6.70
C LEU A 353 -1.63 -7.03 -7.00
N ASN A 354 -1.02 -6.17 -6.18
CA ASN A 354 -1.11 -4.72 -6.37
C ASN A 354 -0.26 -4.23 -7.54
N ALA A 355 0.96 -4.72 -7.67
CA ALA A 355 1.81 -4.44 -8.83
C ALA A 355 1.11 -4.86 -10.13
N LEU A 356 0.57 -6.07 -10.18
CA LEU A 356 -0.19 -6.57 -11.32
C LEU A 356 -1.46 -5.75 -11.58
N LYS A 357 -2.20 -5.38 -10.54
CA LYS A 357 -3.39 -4.51 -10.64
C LYS A 357 -3.04 -3.15 -11.26
N ASN A 358 -1.91 -2.56 -10.88
CA ASN A 358 -1.45 -1.29 -11.44
C ASN A 358 -1.08 -1.41 -12.93
N SER A 359 -0.34 -2.46 -13.30
CA SER A 359 -0.01 -2.70 -14.72
C SER A 359 -1.25 -3.02 -15.55
N LEU A 360 -2.16 -3.85 -15.03
CA LEU A 360 -3.43 -4.13 -15.70
C LEU A 360 -4.29 -2.87 -15.87
N ALA A 361 -4.27 -1.93 -14.93
CA ALA A 361 -4.99 -0.66 -15.08
C ALA A 361 -4.48 0.15 -16.29
N VAL A 362 -3.17 0.16 -16.53
CA VAL A 362 -2.57 0.78 -17.74
C VAL A 362 -3.04 0.06 -19.00
N VAL A 363 -3.01 -1.27 -18.99
CA VAL A 363 -3.45 -2.12 -20.12
C VAL A 363 -4.93 -1.88 -20.45
N VAL A 364 -5.80 -1.81 -19.43
CA VAL A 364 -7.23 -1.51 -19.57
C VAL A 364 -7.45 -0.10 -20.11
N ARG A 365 -6.60 0.86 -19.73
CA ARG A 365 -6.68 2.24 -20.23
C ARG A 365 -6.30 2.34 -21.72
N TYR A 366 -5.35 1.56 -22.22
CA TYR A 366 -4.82 1.77 -23.57
C TYR A 366 -5.24 0.71 -24.60
N GLY A 367 -5.35 -0.58 -24.24
CA GLY A 367 -5.43 -1.65 -25.25
C GLY A 367 -6.56 -2.66 -25.10
N LEU A 368 -7.14 -2.82 -23.92
CA LEU A 368 -8.00 -3.98 -23.66
C LEU A 368 -9.36 -3.95 -24.39
N PHE A 369 -9.83 -2.75 -24.78
CA PHE A 369 -11.08 -2.53 -25.51
C PHE A 369 -10.90 -2.29 -27.01
N ASP A 370 -9.66 -2.27 -27.54
CA ASP A 370 -9.48 -2.16 -28.99
C ASP A 370 -9.76 -3.52 -29.65
N ARG A 371 -10.80 -3.57 -30.49
CA ARG A 371 -11.17 -4.74 -31.28
C ARG A 371 -10.11 -5.08 -32.34
N LYS A 372 -9.25 -4.14 -32.74
CA LYS A 372 -8.24 -4.32 -33.80
C LYS A 372 -6.93 -4.94 -33.31
N SER A 373 -6.55 -4.77 -32.05
CA SER A 373 -5.32 -5.35 -31.50
C SER A 373 -5.61 -6.70 -30.83
N GLN A 374 -5.67 -7.78 -31.61
CA GLN A 374 -5.70 -9.14 -31.07
C GLN A 374 -4.33 -9.55 -30.48
N SER A 375 -3.24 -8.94 -30.95
CA SER A 375 -1.90 -9.05 -30.38
C SER A 375 -1.65 -7.84 -29.48
N PHE A 376 -1.78 -8.04 -28.16
CA PHE A 376 -1.19 -7.11 -27.23
C PHE A 376 0.32 -7.30 -27.29
N ASP A 377 1.02 -6.32 -27.85
CA ASP A 377 2.47 -6.31 -27.88
C ASP A 377 2.99 -5.91 -26.49
N PRO A 378 3.70 -6.80 -25.76
CA PRO A 378 4.18 -6.53 -24.41
C PRO A 378 5.05 -5.26 -24.33
N GLU A 379 5.77 -4.95 -25.41
CA GLU A 379 6.76 -3.86 -25.50
C GLU A 379 6.08 -2.49 -25.61
N ASN A 380 4.96 -2.39 -26.32
CA ASN A 380 4.22 -1.12 -26.49
C ASN A 380 3.24 -0.84 -25.33
N GLY A 381 3.04 -1.79 -24.43
CA GLY A 381 1.93 -1.82 -23.48
C GLY A 381 2.28 -1.65 -21.99
N GLY A 382 3.55 -1.50 -21.62
CA GLY A 382 3.95 -1.26 -20.23
C GLY A 382 3.69 -2.43 -19.28
N LEU A 383 3.62 -3.67 -19.81
CA LEU A 383 3.47 -4.91 -19.04
C LEU A 383 4.82 -5.50 -18.60
N GLU A 384 5.90 -4.72 -18.73
CA GLU A 384 7.21 -5.02 -18.15
C GLU A 384 7.20 -4.72 -16.64
N LEU A 385 6.53 -5.60 -15.89
CA LEU A 385 6.45 -5.51 -14.43
C LEU A 385 7.83 -5.54 -13.76
N TYR A 386 8.82 -6.15 -14.42
CA TYR A 386 10.11 -6.52 -13.85
C TYR A 386 11.31 -6.23 -14.78
N ASN A 387 11.28 -5.11 -15.51
CA ASN A 387 12.53 -4.64 -16.11
C ASN A 387 13.50 -4.26 -14.99
N ASN A 388 14.69 -4.86 -15.03
CA ASN A 388 15.75 -4.55 -14.10
C ASN A 388 16.10 -3.07 -14.26
N ARG A 389 15.74 -2.23 -13.29
CA ARG A 389 15.94 -0.77 -13.37
C ARG A 389 17.39 -0.43 -13.64
N ASN A 390 18.31 -1.25 -13.12
CA ASN A 390 19.75 -1.09 -13.33
C ASN A 390 20.14 -1.28 -14.81
N LEU A 391 19.40 -2.11 -15.56
CA LEU A 391 19.62 -2.32 -16.99
C LEU A 391 19.01 -1.19 -17.84
N ALA A 392 17.84 -0.68 -17.48
CA ALA A 392 17.24 0.47 -18.16
C ALA A 392 18.12 1.74 -18.04
N VAL A 393 18.88 1.87 -16.94
CA VAL A 393 19.87 2.96 -16.79
C VAL A 393 20.97 2.83 -17.86
N LEU A 394 21.37 1.62 -18.27
CA LEU A 394 22.43 1.41 -19.25
C LEU A 394 22.13 2.05 -20.61
N ASP A 395 20.87 2.06 -21.03
CA ASP A 395 20.45 2.67 -22.31
C ASP A 395 20.61 4.20 -22.31
N SER A 396 20.60 4.82 -21.14
CA SER A 396 20.74 6.27 -20.98
C SER A 396 22.19 6.73 -20.81
N LEU A 397 23.14 5.80 -20.65
CA LEU A 397 24.54 6.13 -20.41
C LEU A 397 25.26 6.53 -21.69
N SER A 398 26.15 7.51 -21.58
CA SER A 398 27.09 7.83 -22.66
C SER A 398 28.13 6.71 -22.85
N GLU A 399 28.76 6.68 -24.02
CA GLU A 399 29.80 5.69 -24.35
C GLU A 399 30.96 5.68 -23.33
N LEU A 400 31.32 6.84 -22.78
CA LEU A 400 32.40 6.96 -21.79
C LEU A 400 31.99 6.41 -20.42
N GLU A 401 30.77 6.72 -19.99
CA GLU A 401 30.19 6.20 -18.77
C GLU A 401 30.05 4.68 -18.84
N LEU A 402 29.58 4.16 -19.98
CA LEU A 402 29.47 2.72 -20.20
C LEU A 402 30.84 2.03 -20.19
N LYS A 403 31.87 2.62 -20.83
CA LYS A 403 33.26 2.09 -20.78
C LYS A 403 33.82 2.06 -19.36
N LEU A 404 33.55 3.10 -18.56
CA LEU A 404 33.99 3.18 -17.17
C LEU A 404 33.26 2.14 -16.30
N LEU A 405 31.96 1.96 -16.53
CA LEU A 405 31.15 0.94 -15.85
C LEU A 405 31.59 -0.48 -16.20
N ILE A 406 31.89 -0.77 -17.47
CA ILE A 406 32.45 -2.07 -17.90
C ILE A 406 33.80 -2.30 -17.23
N SER A 407 34.65 -1.27 -17.15
CA SER A 407 35.95 -1.37 -16.46
C SER A 407 35.78 -1.66 -14.97
N CYS A 408 34.77 -1.07 -14.33
CA CYS A 408 34.36 -1.39 -12.96
C CYS A 408 33.93 -2.86 -12.83
N ALA A 409 33.04 -3.34 -13.71
CA ALA A 409 32.60 -4.73 -13.72
C ALA A 409 33.75 -5.73 -13.99
N ARG A 410 34.74 -5.37 -14.82
CA ARG A 410 35.97 -6.18 -15.05
C ARG A 410 36.81 -6.29 -13.79
N VAL A 411 37.01 -5.18 -13.08
CA VAL A 411 37.74 -5.18 -11.79
C VAL A 411 37.03 -6.06 -10.77
N LYS A 412 35.70 -5.96 -10.67
CA LYS A 412 34.87 -6.83 -9.83
C LYS A 412 35.10 -8.30 -10.16
N ALA A 413 35.04 -8.66 -11.45
CA ALA A 413 35.27 -10.03 -11.90
C ALA A 413 36.69 -10.55 -11.61
N LYS A 414 37.72 -9.68 -11.71
CA LYS A 414 39.11 -10.03 -11.43
C LYS A 414 39.44 -10.13 -9.93
N SER A 415 38.85 -9.25 -9.12
CA SER A 415 39.17 -9.09 -7.69
C SER A 415 38.17 -9.81 -6.76
N SER A 416 37.07 -10.36 -7.29
CA SER A 416 35.96 -10.96 -6.55
C SER A 416 35.41 -10.08 -5.40
N SER A 417 35.62 -8.76 -5.50
CA SER A 417 35.22 -7.77 -4.51
C SER A 417 34.28 -6.78 -5.17
N ASP A 418 33.11 -6.58 -4.58
CA ASP A 418 32.11 -5.62 -5.05
C ASP A 418 32.51 -4.16 -4.77
N ARG A 419 33.59 -3.96 -4.02
CA ARG A 419 34.09 -2.68 -3.56
C ARG A 419 35.16 -2.14 -4.50
N ILE A 420 34.85 -1.03 -5.17
CA ILE A 420 35.72 -0.45 -6.19
C ILE A 420 35.91 1.05 -5.92
N ASN A 421 37.15 1.51 -6.02
CA ASN A 421 37.49 2.92 -6.00
C ASN A 421 37.66 3.45 -7.43
N PHE A 422 37.60 4.76 -7.60
CA PHE A 422 37.79 5.38 -8.91
C PHE A 422 39.16 5.06 -9.53
N ASN A 423 40.21 5.04 -8.71
CA ASN A 423 41.58 4.82 -9.20
C ASN A 423 41.77 3.45 -9.85
N VAL A 424 41.24 2.39 -9.25
CA VAL A 424 41.36 1.02 -9.80
C VAL A 424 40.49 0.87 -11.05
N ALA A 425 39.30 1.46 -11.08
CA ALA A 425 38.46 1.48 -12.28
C ALA A 425 39.13 2.26 -13.43
N TRP A 426 39.77 3.38 -13.12
CA TRP A 426 40.54 4.19 -14.07
C TRP A 426 41.76 3.46 -14.62
N GLU A 427 42.53 2.77 -13.78
CA GLU A 427 43.66 1.96 -14.23
C GLU A 427 43.23 0.82 -15.16
N GLU A 428 42.13 0.14 -14.86
CA GLU A 428 41.59 -0.89 -15.74
C GLU A 428 41.10 -0.30 -17.07
N TYR A 429 40.43 0.86 -17.04
CA TYR A 429 40.04 1.58 -18.26
C TYR A 429 41.26 1.89 -19.15
N ILE A 430 42.34 2.41 -18.57
CA ILE A 430 43.60 2.67 -19.30
C ILE A 430 44.15 1.39 -19.92
N LYS A 431 44.18 0.29 -19.16
CA LYS A 431 44.68 -1.01 -19.64
C LYS A 431 43.88 -1.51 -20.83
N VAL A 432 42.54 -1.44 -20.76
CA VAL A 432 41.66 -1.89 -21.85
C VAL A 432 41.78 -0.97 -23.07
N ALA A 433 41.78 0.35 -22.87
CA ALA A 433 41.90 1.33 -23.95
C ALA A 433 43.25 1.22 -24.68
N SER A 434 44.35 1.09 -23.95
CA SER A 434 45.70 0.95 -24.52
C SER A 434 45.91 -0.39 -25.23
N SER A 435 45.35 -1.48 -24.71
CA SER A 435 45.38 -2.79 -25.38
C SER A 435 44.66 -2.73 -26.73
N ARG A 436 43.47 -2.13 -26.77
CA ARG A 436 42.72 -1.97 -28.02
C ARG A 436 43.41 -1.07 -29.04
N MET A 437 44.05 0.00 -28.58
CA MET A 437 44.85 0.87 -29.44
C MET A 437 45.95 0.07 -30.15
N LYS A 438 46.68 -0.77 -29.40
CA LYS A 438 47.74 -1.63 -29.97
C LYS A 438 47.16 -2.57 -31.04
N THR A 439 46.05 -3.23 -30.76
CA THR A 439 45.39 -4.12 -31.74
C THR A 439 44.92 -3.38 -32.99
N LEU A 440 44.31 -2.20 -32.84
CA LEU A 440 43.88 -1.39 -33.98
C LEU A 440 45.07 -0.93 -34.84
N ASN A 441 46.16 -0.48 -34.20
CA ASN A 441 47.36 -0.08 -34.92
C ASN A 441 47.96 -1.26 -35.71
N THR A 442 48.02 -2.45 -35.12
CA THR A 442 48.51 -3.64 -35.84
C THR A 442 47.61 -4.03 -37.01
N HIS A 443 46.29 -3.86 -36.90
CA HIS A 443 45.36 -4.10 -38.01
C HIS A 443 45.52 -3.06 -39.13
N LEU A 444 45.70 -1.79 -38.79
CA LEU A 444 45.92 -0.72 -39.77
C LEU A 444 47.26 -0.87 -40.50
N GLU A 445 48.32 -1.26 -39.78
CA GLU A 445 49.62 -1.62 -40.35
C GLU A 445 49.48 -2.80 -41.33
N THR A 446 48.71 -3.83 -40.98
CA THR A 446 48.44 -4.98 -41.84
C THR A 446 47.64 -4.60 -43.10
N MET A 447 46.79 -3.57 -43.03
CA MET A 447 46.03 -3.04 -44.16
C MET A 447 46.80 -2.00 -45.00
N GLY A 448 48.08 -1.75 -44.69
CA GLY A 448 48.93 -0.84 -45.44
C GLY A 448 48.59 0.64 -45.28
N VAL A 449 47.79 1.00 -44.27
CA VAL A 449 47.40 2.38 -43.96
C VAL A 449 48.23 2.86 -42.77
N SER A 450 49.31 3.58 -43.04
CA SER A 450 50.12 4.22 -42.00
C SER A 450 49.66 5.66 -41.78
N PHE A 451 48.95 5.92 -40.68
CA PHE A 451 48.83 7.29 -40.18
C PHE A 451 50.19 7.71 -39.59
N GLY A 452 50.78 8.78 -40.13
CA GLY A 452 52.03 9.32 -39.63
C GLY A 452 51.96 9.60 -38.13
N SER A 453 53.08 9.39 -37.43
CA SER A 453 53.29 9.46 -35.98
C SER A 453 52.97 10.81 -35.30
N ASN A 454 52.24 11.71 -35.96
CA ASN A 454 51.81 13.02 -35.46
C ASN A 454 50.31 13.07 -35.10
N GLY A 455 49.56 11.99 -35.30
CA GLY A 455 48.24 11.81 -34.68
C GLY A 455 48.41 11.33 -33.25
N GLY A 456 48.54 12.27 -32.30
CA GLY A 456 48.99 12.01 -30.94
C GLY A 456 48.29 10.85 -30.22
N GLU A 457 49.08 10.16 -29.39
CA GLU A 457 48.70 9.23 -28.31
C GLU A 457 47.48 9.67 -27.47
N GLY A 458 47.08 10.96 -27.53
CA GLY A 458 45.97 11.55 -26.79
C GLY A 458 44.62 11.67 -27.51
N SER A 459 44.45 11.27 -28.77
CA SER A 459 43.16 11.56 -29.47
C SER A 459 41.96 10.75 -28.98
N PHE A 460 42.19 9.58 -28.34
CA PHE A 460 41.14 8.72 -27.80
C PHE A 460 41.21 8.51 -26.27
N MET A 461 42.33 8.88 -25.64
CA MET A 461 42.51 8.78 -24.20
C MET A 461 41.97 10.06 -23.54
N ARG A 462 40.80 9.96 -22.90
CA ARG A 462 40.12 11.12 -22.32
C ARG A 462 40.79 11.58 -21.02
N SER A 463 40.66 12.86 -20.69
CA SER A 463 41.21 13.42 -19.44
C SER A 463 40.66 12.70 -18.22
N ARG A 464 41.52 12.50 -17.22
CA ARG A 464 41.14 11.92 -15.92
C ARG A 464 40.03 12.73 -15.23
N GLU A 465 40.01 14.04 -15.42
CA GLU A 465 38.98 14.95 -14.87
C GLU A 465 37.60 14.71 -15.49
N LEU A 466 37.55 14.49 -16.81
CA LEU A 466 36.30 14.14 -17.49
C LEU A 466 35.77 12.79 -16.98
N MET A 467 36.66 11.81 -16.81
CA MET A 467 36.26 10.48 -16.34
C MET A 467 35.84 10.49 -14.87
N LEU A 468 36.37 11.40 -14.06
CA LEU A 468 35.87 11.66 -12.71
C LEU A 468 34.45 12.24 -12.75
N SER A 469 34.16 13.18 -13.67
CA SER A 469 32.80 13.71 -13.82
C SER A 469 31.80 12.63 -14.27
N CYS A 470 32.21 11.73 -15.18
CA CYS A 470 31.44 10.55 -15.57
C CYS A 470 31.24 9.59 -14.39
N TRP A 471 32.25 9.40 -13.54
CA TRP A 471 32.15 8.58 -12.34
C TRP A 471 31.11 9.12 -11.35
N GLU A 472 31.10 10.43 -11.13
CA GLU A 472 30.08 11.08 -10.31
C GLU A 472 28.68 10.95 -10.92
N MET A 473 28.57 11.06 -12.25
CA MET A 473 27.30 10.91 -12.95
C MET A 473 26.77 9.47 -12.83
N LEU A 474 27.63 8.46 -12.96
CA LEU A 474 27.27 7.05 -12.74
C LEU A 474 26.78 6.78 -11.30
N ALA A 475 27.43 7.40 -10.31
CA ALA A 475 26.99 7.31 -8.92
C ALA A 475 25.63 8.01 -8.70
N ARG A 476 25.41 9.18 -9.32
CA ARG A 476 24.11 9.89 -9.27
C ARG A 476 23.00 9.14 -10.01
N ALA A 477 23.33 8.47 -11.10
CA ALA A 477 22.40 7.65 -11.88
C ALA A 477 22.04 6.33 -11.18
N GLY A 478 22.74 5.97 -10.09
CA GLY A 478 22.52 4.73 -9.33
C GLY A 478 23.05 3.48 -10.03
N ALA A 479 23.82 3.62 -11.12
CA ALA A 479 24.51 2.50 -11.78
C ALA A 479 25.66 1.96 -10.91
N ILE A 480 26.21 2.83 -10.06
CA ILE A 480 27.19 2.51 -9.03
C ILE A 480 26.57 2.94 -7.69
N GLY A 481 26.53 2.03 -6.72
CA GLY A 481 25.92 2.26 -5.41
C GLY A 481 26.63 3.37 -4.62
N GLU A 482 25.90 3.99 -3.68
CA GLU A 482 26.43 5.07 -2.86
C GLU A 482 27.72 4.67 -2.13
N PRO A 483 28.67 5.61 -1.95
CA PRO A 483 29.91 5.31 -1.27
C PRO A 483 29.61 4.84 0.15
N MET A 484 30.09 3.65 0.50
CA MET A 484 29.75 3.01 1.77
C MET A 484 30.22 3.88 2.93
N ARG A 485 29.29 4.38 3.75
CA ARG A 485 29.62 5.03 5.01
C ARG A 485 30.21 3.97 5.93
N GLN A 486 31.50 4.04 6.23
CA GLN A 486 32.09 3.16 7.25
C GLN A 486 31.31 3.35 8.56
N ILE A 487 30.80 2.25 9.11
CA ILE A 487 29.91 2.17 10.29
C ILE A 487 30.66 2.52 11.59
N ASN A 488 31.78 3.24 11.52
CA ASN A 488 32.50 3.68 12.70
C ASN A 488 31.93 5.01 13.19
N GLY A 489 30.68 4.99 13.67
CA GLY A 489 30.10 5.85 14.71
C GLY A 489 30.34 7.37 14.73
N ILE A 490 30.98 7.96 13.72
CA ILE A 490 31.34 9.36 13.66
C ILE A 490 30.48 9.99 12.57
N ASN A 491 29.80 11.06 12.96
CA ASN A 491 28.88 11.83 12.14
C ASN A 491 29.41 12.04 10.71
N ALA A 492 28.50 11.86 9.75
CA ALA A 492 28.73 11.75 8.31
C ALA A 492 29.33 13.00 7.62
N SER A 493 29.75 14.03 8.34
CA SER A 493 30.29 15.28 7.80
C SER A 493 31.82 15.35 7.80
N SER A 494 32.53 14.36 8.35
CA SER A 494 33.98 14.42 8.56
C SER A 494 34.74 13.23 7.96
N TYR A 495 34.41 12.81 6.75
CA TYR A 495 35.29 11.92 5.98
C TYR A 495 36.38 12.76 5.30
N THR A 496 37.62 12.66 5.79
CA THR A 496 38.81 13.39 5.29
C THR A 496 39.61 12.61 4.24
N GLY A 497 39.16 11.41 3.84
CA GLY A 497 39.68 10.74 2.67
C GLY A 497 39.20 11.48 1.42
N GLY A 498 40.12 12.05 0.64
CA GLY A 498 39.80 12.78 -0.59
C GLY A 498 38.84 12.01 -1.49
N GLU A 499 38.10 12.72 -2.34
CA GLU A 499 36.98 12.20 -3.15
C GLU A 499 37.32 10.93 -3.94
N PHE A 500 38.59 10.74 -4.30
CA PHE A 500 39.16 9.59 -5.01
C PHE A 500 39.25 8.27 -4.21
N ASN A 501 39.25 8.32 -2.88
CA ASN A 501 39.36 7.14 -2.02
C ASN A 501 38.02 6.62 -1.52
N ARG A 502 36.91 7.25 -1.94
CA ARG A 502 35.57 6.73 -1.68
C ARG A 502 35.41 5.38 -2.38
N VAL A 503 34.93 4.41 -1.62
CA VAL A 503 34.70 3.05 -2.11
C VAL A 503 33.23 2.92 -2.46
N TYR A 504 32.96 2.56 -3.70
CA TYR A 504 31.63 2.40 -4.23
C TYR A 504 31.33 0.92 -4.46
N ALA A 505 30.05 0.55 -4.43
CA ALA A 505 29.60 -0.80 -4.76
C ALA A 505 29.15 -0.86 -6.22
N CYS A 506 29.62 -1.84 -6.99
CA CYS A 506 29.11 -2.10 -8.34
C CYS A 506 28.20 -3.32 -8.31
N ASP A 507 26.90 -3.11 -8.45
CA ASP A 507 25.91 -4.19 -8.39
C ASP A 507 25.79 -4.95 -9.72
N LEU A 508 26.18 -4.33 -10.84
CA LEU A 508 26.08 -4.93 -12.18
C LEU A 508 27.17 -5.96 -12.43
N GLU A 509 26.78 -7.08 -13.05
CA GLU A 509 27.72 -8.08 -13.54
C GLU A 509 28.08 -7.87 -15.00
N LEU A 510 29.29 -8.30 -15.37
CA LEU A 510 29.81 -8.16 -16.72
C LEU A 510 28.98 -8.98 -17.74
N ASN A 511 28.43 -10.12 -17.32
CA ASN A 511 27.53 -10.94 -18.13
C ASN A 511 26.16 -10.29 -18.35
N GLU A 512 25.64 -9.56 -17.36
CA GLU A 512 24.37 -8.85 -17.47
C GLU A 512 24.46 -7.71 -18.48
N ILE A 513 25.54 -6.93 -18.41
CA ILE A 513 25.83 -5.86 -19.39
C ILE A 513 25.96 -6.47 -20.79
N MET A 514 26.72 -7.56 -20.93
CA MET A 514 26.89 -8.22 -22.24
C MET A 514 25.57 -8.77 -22.79
N LYS A 515 24.71 -9.35 -21.95
CA LYS A 515 23.41 -9.89 -22.37
C LYS A 515 22.47 -8.76 -22.81
N HIS A 516 22.44 -7.66 -22.07
CA HIS A 516 21.58 -6.52 -22.36
C HIS A 516 21.81 -5.93 -23.76
N PHE A 517 23.07 -5.73 -24.15
CA PHE A 517 23.43 -5.20 -25.47
C PHE A 517 23.46 -6.24 -26.59
N LYS A 518 23.25 -7.53 -26.28
CA LYS A 518 23.11 -8.62 -27.27
C LYS A 518 21.66 -8.88 -27.67
N GLU A 519 20.70 -8.56 -26.80
CA GLU A 519 19.28 -8.69 -27.11
C GLU A 519 18.86 -7.49 -27.97
N ASP A 520 18.82 -7.72 -29.28
CA ASP A 520 18.47 -6.75 -30.33
C ASP A 520 17.04 -6.19 -30.09
N ARG A 521 16.93 -5.05 -29.40
CA ARG A 521 15.63 -4.49 -28.97
C ARG A 521 15.08 -3.39 -29.88
N PHE A 522 15.86 -2.90 -30.85
CA PHE A 522 15.44 -1.72 -31.63
C PHE A 522 15.36 -1.91 -33.14
N GLY A 523 15.79 -3.04 -33.72
CA GLY A 523 15.77 -3.23 -35.18
C GLY A 523 16.60 -2.22 -35.99
N GLU A 524 17.15 -1.20 -35.33
CA GLU A 524 18.24 -0.36 -35.79
C GLU A 524 19.54 -1.04 -35.36
N ALA A 525 20.37 -1.40 -36.33
CA ALA A 525 21.71 -1.92 -36.12
C ALA A 525 22.56 -0.86 -35.39
N THR A 526 22.42 -0.79 -34.08
CA THR A 526 23.27 0.03 -33.23
C THR A 526 24.56 -0.76 -33.00
N ASP A 527 25.69 -0.16 -33.41
CA ASP A 527 27.03 -0.74 -33.34
C ASP A 527 27.50 -0.92 -31.88
N TYR A 528 26.87 -1.78 -31.08
CA TYR A 528 27.34 -2.17 -29.74
C TYR A 528 28.31 -3.36 -29.77
N SER A 529 28.80 -3.75 -30.95
CA SER A 529 29.85 -4.77 -31.12
C SER A 529 31.11 -4.47 -30.29
N TRP A 530 31.39 -3.18 -30.04
CA TRP A 530 32.48 -2.74 -29.19
C TRP A 530 32.28 -3.08 -27.71
N VAL A 531 31.02 -3.13 -27.21
CA VAL A 531 30.69 -3.49 -25.82
C VAL A 531 31.08 -4.94 -25.57
N GLU A 532 30.76 -5.84 -26.50
CA GLU A 532 31.14 -7.25 -26.38
C GLU A 532 32.67 -7.41 -26.32
N SER A 533 33.40 -6.66 -27.14
CA SER A 533 34.87 -6.66 -27.10
C SER A 533 35.44 -6.15 -25.78
N TRP A 534 34.81 -5.15 -25.15
CA TRP A 534 35.23 -4.61 -23.85
C TRP A 534 34.81 -5.48 -22.68
N CYS A 535 33.72 -6.24 -22.81
CA CYS A 535 33.24 -7.19 -21.82
C CYS A 535 34.12 -8.45 -21.76
N ARG A 536 34.69 -8.92 -22.87
CA ARG A 536 35.58 -10.10 -22.86
C ARG A 536 36.83 -9.84 -22.00
N ILE A 537 37.01 -10.65 -20.96
CA ILE A 537 38.12 -10.54 -19.99
C ILE A 537 39.41 -11.07 -20.59
#